data_AF-A0A1K2G111-F1
#
_entry.id   AF-A0A1K2G111-F1
#
_cell.length_a   1.000
_cell.length_b   1.000
_cell.length_c   1.000
_cell.angle_alpha   90.00
_cell.angle_beta   90.00
_cell.angle_gamma   90.00
#
_symmetry.space_group_name_H-M   'P 1'
#
loop_
_entity.id
_entity.type
_entity.pdbx_description
1 polymer ?
#
loop_
_entity_poly.entity_id
_entity_poly.type
_entity_poly.pdbx_seq_one_letter_code
_entity_poly.pdbx_strand_id
1 'polypeptide(L)'
;MPALTPDTIRAATDTLCRLTEYLRANPDPQEALALVEPLLDEYTGLPIQLGDTLRALARAVQSHPNTPRNEKISELVTELRAAAWVQTDQHTLQYVLDELRKVIVSAASSEPGCGRCR
;
A
#
# COMPACT_ATOMS: atom_id res chain seq x y z
N MET A 1 11.59 13.35 15.14
CA MET A 1 10.82 13.02 13.92
C MET A 1 10.77 14.26 13.05
N PRO A 2 11.00 14.18 11.74
CA PRO A 2 10.79 15.31 10.84
C PRO A 2 9.34 15.79 10.97
N ALA A 3 9.10 17.08 10.77
CA ALA A 3 7.77 17.65 10.85
C ALA A 3 6.87 17.06 9.76
N LEU A 4 5.67 16.61 10.12
CA LEU A 4 4.65 16.19 9.16
C LEU A 4 4.08 17.44 8.48
N THR A 5 4.52 17.68 7.25
CA THR A 5 4.11 18.83 6.43
C THR A 5 3.41 18.36 5.16
N PRO A 6 2.60 19.21 4.52
CA PRO A 6 2.04 18.90 3.21
C PRO A 6 3.10 18.50 2.18
N ASP A 7 4.28 19.12 2.22
CA ASP A 7 5.38 18.81 1.31
C ASP A 7 5.99 17.42 1.57
N THR A 8 6.11 17.01 2.84
CA THR A 8 6.57 15.65 3.17
C THR A 8 5.58 14.58 2.70
N ILE A 9 4.27 14.84 2.82
CA ILE A 9 3.24 13.94 2.27
C ILE A 9 3.32 13.89 0.74
N ARG A 10 3.46 15.06 0.10
CA ARG A 10 3.58 15.15 -1.37
C ARG A 10 4.81 14.39 -1.89
N ALA A 11 5.97 14.55 -1.26
CA ALA A 11 7.18 13.83 -1.66
C ALA A 11 7.02 12.31 -1.52
N ALA A 12 6.32 11.83 -0.49
CA ALA A 12 5.99 10.42 -0.35
C ALA A 12 5.06 9.94 -1.48
N THR A 13 4.02 10.70 -1.82
CA THR A 13 3.12 10.35 -2.93
C THR A 13 3.84 10.38 -4.28
N ASP A 14 4.74 11.34 -4.51
CA ASP A 14 5.54 11.43 -5.74
C ASP A 14 6.46 10.21 -5.88
N THR A 15 6.98 9.69 -4.77
CA THR A 15 7.78 8.46 -4.76
C THR A 15 6.94 7.23 -5.18
N LEU A 16 5.69 7.13 -4.71
CA LEU A 16 4.76 6.08 -5.14
C LEU A 16 4.38 6.22 -6.64
N CYS A 17 4.23 7.45 -7.12
CA CYS A 17 4.00 7.71 -8.55
C CYS A 17 5.19 7.22 -9.40
N ARG A 18 6.43 7.53 -8.98
CA ARG A 18 7.65 7.06 -9.65
C ARG A 18 7.78 5.54 -9.63
N LEU A 19 7.39 4.87 -8.53
CA LEU A 19 7.32 3.41 -8.50
C LEU A 19 6.31 2.88 -9.52
N THR A 20 5.14 3.51 -9.64
CA THR A 20 4.13 3.13 -10.65
C THR A 20 4.68 3.28 -12.07
N GLU A 21 5.39 4.36 -12.35
CA GLU A 21 6.07 4.59 -13.63
C GLU A 21 7.16 3.55 -13.90
N TYR A 22 7.95 3.21 -12.88
CA TYR A 22 8.94 2.14 -12.96
C TYR A 22 8.31 0.81 -13.34
N LEU A 23 7.23 0.39 -12.67
CA LEU A 23 6.54 -0.87 -12.97
C LEU A 23 5.97 -0.89 -14.41
N ARG A 24 5.50 0.25 -14.92
CA ARG A 24 5.03 0.37 -16.32
C ARG A 24 6.15 0.23 -17.35
N ALA A 25 7.40 0.43 -16.96
CA ALA A 25 8.55 0.20 -17.82
C ALA A 25 8.91 -1.29 -17.97
N ASN A 26 8.12 -2.19 -17.37
CA ASN A 26 8.33 -3.65 -17.37
C ASN A 26 9.73 -4.06 -16.86
N PRO A 27 10.07 -3.71 -15.61
CA PRO A 27 11.32 -4.10 -14.99
C PRO A 27 11.37 -5.61 -14.75
N ASP A 28 12.53 -6.10 -14.32
CA ASP A 28 12.65 -7.48 -13.86
C ASP A 28 11.61 -7.80 -12.77
N PRO A 29 10.84 -8.90 -12.87
CA PRO A 29 9.80 -9.23 -11.89
C PRO A 29 10.30 -9.41 -10.46
N GLN A 30 11.52 -9.90 -10.25
CA GLN A 30 12.10 -10.05 -8.92
C GLN A 30 12.45 -8.69 -8.32
N GLU A 31 13.02 -7.78 -9.10
CA GLU A 31 13.26 -6.40 -8.68
C GLU A 31 11.95 -5.66 -8.39
N ALA A 32 10.94 -5.82 -9.26
CA ALA A 32 9.61 -5.23 -9.08
C ALA A 32 8.95 -5.69 -7.78
N LEU A 33 8.98 -7.01 -7.52
CA LEU A 33 8.37 -7.61 -6.35
C LEU A 33 9.07 -7.12 -5.07
N ALA A 34 10.40 -7.06 -5.06
CA ALA A 34 11.16 -6.56 -3.91
C ALA A 34 10.83 -5.10 -3.52
N LEU A 35 10.46 -4.25 -4.49
CA LEU A 35 10.05 -2.87 -4.24
C LEU A 35 8.60 -2.75 -3.75
N VAL A 36 7.73 -3.68 -4.17
CA VAL A 36 6.28 -3.61 -3.89
C VAL A 36 5.88 -4.36 -2.62
N GLU A 37 6.53 -5.49 -2.31
CA GLU A 37 6.20 -6.32 -1.13
C GLU A 37 6.10 -5.53 0.18
N PRO A 38 7.06 -4.65 0.55
CA PRO A 38 6.97 -3.90 1.80
C PRO A 38 5.77 -2.93 1.82
N LEU A 39 5.31 -2.48 0.66
CA LEU A 39 4.15 -1.59 0.56
C LEU A 39 2.82 -2.32 0.73
N LEU A 40 2.81 -3.64 0.56
CA LEU A 40 1.61 -4.47 0.58
C LEU A 40 1.57 -5.44 1.77
N ASP A 41 2.50 -5.29 2.71
CA ASP A 41 2.54 -6.09 3.94
C ASP A 41 1.20 -6.04 4.68
N GLU A 42 0.75 -7.21 5.13
CA GLU A 42 -0.60 -7.40 5.69
C GLU A 42 -0.83 -6.66 7.02
N TYR A 43 0.23 -6.28 7.74
CA TYR A 43 0.13 -5.61 9.04
C TYR A 43 0.67 -4.20 9.05
N THR A 44 1.58 -3.87 8.13
CA THR A 44 2.34 -2.62 8.13
C THR A 44 2.31 -1.87 6.81
N GLY A 45 1.80 -2.51 5.75
CA GLY A 45 1.74 -1.96 4.40
C GLY A 45 0.75 -0.79 4.25
N LEU A 46 0.79 -0.17 3.07
CA LEU A 46 -0.04 0.97 2.69
C LEU A 46 -1.55 0.75 2.94
N PRO A 47 -2.15 -0.42 2.67
CA PRO A 47 -3.58 -0.60 2.93
C PRO A 47 -3.93 -0.43 4.43
N ILE A 48 -3.08 -0.94 5.33
CA ILE A 48 -3.25 -0.78 6.77
C ILE A 48 -3.04 0.68 7.19
N GLN A 49 -1.92 1.28 6.78
CA GLN A 49 -1.57 2.65 7.14
C GLN A 49 -2.61 3.68 6.63
N LEU A 50 -3.12 3.48 5.41
CA LEU A 50 -4.15 4.34 4.84
C LEU A 50 -5.48 4.14 5.58
N GLY A 51 -5.86 2.90 5.88
CA GLY A 51 -7.04 2.61 6.71
C GLY A 51 -6.99 3.30 8.07
N ASP A 52 -5.85 3.24 8.75
CA ASP A 52 -5.66 3.89 10.04
C ASP A 52 -5.65 5.42 9.93
N THR A 53 -5.05 5.96 8.87
CA THR A 53 -5.11 7.40 8.57
C THR A 53 -6.55 7.88 8.38
N LEU A 54 -7.38 7.12 7.67
CA LEU A 54 -8.80 7.43 7.46
C LEU A 54 -9.59 7.36 8.78
N ARG A 55 -9.35 6.34 9.62
CA ARG A 55 -9.96 6.24 10.96
C ARG A 55 -9.55 7.42 11.85
N ALA A 56 -8.27 7.81 11.80
CA ALA A 56 -7.74 8.94 12.54
C ALA A 56 -8.36 10.26 12.06
N LEU A 57 -8.51 10.45 10.75
CA LEU A 57 -9.20 11.61 10.17
C LEU A 57 -10.66 11.66 10.61
N ALA A 58 -11.38 10.54 10.52
CA ALA A 58 -12.77 10.44 10.98
C ALA A 58 -12.92 10.84 12.46
N ARG A 59 -11.98 10.39 13.31
CA ARG A 59 -11.92 10.77 14.73
C ARG A 59 -11.61 12.26 14.91
N ALA A 60 -10.65 12.80 14.17
CA ALA A 60 -10.26 14.21 14.23
C ALA A 60 -11.44 15.12 13.86
N VAL A 61 -12.13 14.83 12.75
CA VAL A 61 -13.33 15.55 12.33
C VAL A 61 -14.41 15.49 13.41
N GLN A 62 -14.72 14.29 13.91
CA GLN A 62 -15.78 14.11 14.92
C GLN A 62 -15.48 14.80 16.26
N SER A 63 -14.20 14.89 16.64
CA SER A 63 -13.78 15.40 17.96
C SER A 63 -13.43 16.90 17.96
N HIS A 64 -13.22 17.50 16.79
CA HIS A 64 -12.76 18.88 16.70
C HIS A 64 -13.89 19.87 17.08
N PRO A 65 -13.66 20.82 18.00
CA PRO A 65 -14.71 21.70 18.53
C PRO A 65 -15.38 22.60 17.48
N ASN A 66 -14.64 22.96 16.42
CA ASN A 66 -15.17 23.77 15.33
C ASN A 66 -15.88 22.96 14.23
N THR A 67 -15.93 21.63 14.32
CA THR A 67 -16.68 20.83 13.34
C THR A 67 -18.18 20.95 13.61
N PRO A 68 -19.00 21.28 12.61
CA PRO A 68 -20.45 21.32 12.77
C PRO A 68 -21.02 19.97 13.23
N ARG A 69 -21.86 19.98 14.26
CA ARG A 69 -22.53 18.76 14.76
C ARG A 69 -23.87 18.59 14.06
N ASN A 70 -23.83 18.12 12.81
CA ASN A 70 -25.03 17.82 12.04
C ASN A 70 -24.98 16.39 11.44
N GLU A 71 -26.11 15.98 10.88
CA GLU A 71 -26.26 14.65 10.27
C GLU A 71 -25.27 14.43 9.13
N LYS A 72 -25.01 15.45 8.31
CA LYS A 72 -24.09 15.32 7.17
C LYS A 72 -22.67 15.00 7.60
N ILE A 73 -22.17 15.64 8.66
CA ILE A 73 -20.84 15.32 9.21
C ILE A 73 -20.82 13.89 9.76
N SER A 74 -21.90 13.44 10.39
CA SER A 74 -22.00 12.08 10.93
C SER A 74 -21.99 11.01 9.83
N GLU A 75 -22.66 11.28 8.71
CA GLU A 75 -22.63 10.47 7.50
C GLU A 75 -21.21 10.38 6.93
N LEU A 76 -20.54 11.52 6.70
CA LEU A 76 -19.17 11.55 6.16
C LEU A 76 -18.14 10.83 7.06
N VAL A 77 -18.28 10.94 8.39
CA VAL A 77 -17.46 10.18 9.34
C VAL A 77 -17.68 8.68 9.19
N THR A 78 -18.91 8.25 8.91
CA THR A 78 -19.25 6.84 8.67
C THR A 78 -18.65 6.35 7.35
N GLU A 79 -18.74 7.15 6.29
CA GLU A 79 -18.12 6.86 4.98
C GLU A 79 -16.60 6.71 5.09
N LEU A 80 -15.92 7.61 5.83
CA LEU A 80 -14.48 7.50 6.07
C LEU A 80 -14.09 6.19 6.76
N ARG A 81 -14.88 5.75 7.75
CA ARG A 81 -14.64 4.48 8.45
C ARG A 81 -14.93 3.26 7.56
N ALA A 82 -15.94 3.34 6.71
CA ALA A 82 -16.23 2.29 5.73
C ALA A 82 -15.10 2.19 4.70
N ALA A 83 -14.62 3.31 4.17
CA ALA A 83 -13.46 3.35 3.28
C ALA A 83 -12.22 2.77 3.95
N ALA A 84 -11.96 3.10 5.22
CA ALA A 84 -10.87 2.51 5.99
C ALA A 84 -10.96 0.99 6.08
N TRP A 85 -12.16 0.45 6.31
CA TRP A 85 -12.39 -0.99 6.36
C TRP A 85 -12.07 -1.66 5.01
N VAL A 86 -12.53 -1.08 3.90
CA VAL A 86 -12.22 -1.57 2.53
C VAL A 86 -10.72 -1.59 2.26
N GLN A 87 -9.97 -0.58 2.73
CA GLN A 87 -8.51 -0.58 2.57
C GLN A 87 -7.87 -1.72 3.37
N THR A 88 -8.32 -1.97 4.59
CA THR A 88 -7.69 -3.00 5.44
C THR A 88 -8.12 -4.44 5.11
N ASP A 89 -9.25 -4.64 4.45
CA ASP A 89 -9.76 -5.99 4.10
C ASP A 89 -9.19 -6.51 2.77
N GLN A 90 -7.87 -6.62 2.70
CA GLN A 90 -7.12 -7.05 1.50
C GLN A 90 -6.57 -8.47 1.63
N HIS A 91 -7.24 -9.37 2.36
CA HIS A 91 -6.75 -10.73 2.62
C HIS A 91 -6.47 -11.54 1.33
N THR A 92 -7.21 -11.28 0.26
CA THR A 92 -6.98 -11.91 -1.06
C THR A 92 -5.68 -11.43 -1.70
N LEU A 93 -5.28 -10.17 -1.49
CA LEU A 93 -4.03 -9.63 -2.05
C LEU A 93 -2.81 -10.34 -1.46
N GLN A 94 -2.81 -10.61 -0.16
CA GLN A 94 -1.73 -11.33 0.50
C GLN A 94 -1.52 -12.72 -0.11
N TYR A 95 -2.60 -13.46 -0.33
CA TYR A 95 -2.54 -14.77 -0.99
C TYR A 95 -1.92 -14.68 -2.39
N VAL A 96 -2.30 -13.68 -3.17
CA VAL A 96 -1.75 -13.46 -4.52
C VAL A 96 -0.25 -13.15 -4.47
N LEU A 97 0.20 -12.33 -3.53
CA LEU A 97 1.63 -11.99 -3.39
C LEU A 97 2.47 -13.19 -2.99
N ASP A 98 1.98 -14.01 -2.05
CA ASP A 98 2.67 -15.23 -1.64
C ASP A 98 2.82 -16.23 -2.79
N GLU A 99 1.77 -16.42 -3.60
CA GLU A 99 1.85 -17.27 -4.79
C GLU A 99 2.76 -16.67 -5.88
N LEU A 100 2.68 -15.36 -6.11
CA LEU A 100 3.54 -14.68 -7.07
C LEU A 100 5.02 -14.83 -6.70
N ARG A 101 5.37 -14.65 -5.43
CA ARG A 101 6.72 -14.86 -4.90
C ARG A 101 7.21 -16.28 -5.14
N LYS A 102 6.39 -17.30 -4.82
CA LYS A 102 6.75 -18.71 -5.04
C LYS A 102 7.08 -18.97 -6.51
N VAL A 103 6.26 -18.47 -7.43
CA VAL A 103 6.46 -18.65 -8.87
C VAL A 103 7.75 -17.97 -9.34
N ILE A 104 7.98 -16.71 -8.97
CA ILE A 104 9.18 -15.96 -9.39
C ILE A 104 10.47 -16.60 -8.84
N VAL A 105 10.49 -16.97 -7.56
CA VAL A 105 11.65 -17.65 -6.95
C VAL A 105 11.92 -19.00 -7.61
N SER A 106 10.86 -19.77 -7.91
CA SER A 106 11.01 -21.07 -8.59
C SER A 106 11.59 -20.92 -10.01
N ALA A 107 11.19 -19.88 -10.74
CA ALA A 107 11.72 -19.58 -12.07
C ALA A 107 13.21 -19.21 -12.03
N ALA A 108 13.62 -18.38 -11.08
CA ALA A 108 15.03 -18.01 -10.89
C ALA A 108 15.92 -19.22 -10.54
N SER A 109 15.41 -20.16 -9.74
CA SER A 109 16.14 -21.40 -9.40
C SER A 109 16.22 -22.41 -10.55
N SER A 110 15.41 -22.23 -11.59
CA SER A 110 15.31 -23.11 -12.74
C SER A 110 16.16 -22.64 -13.92
N GLU A 111 16.91 -21.53 -13.80
CA GLU A 111 17.94 -21.20 -14.80
C GLU A 111 18.91 -22.38 -14.91
N PRO A 112 18.96 -23.07 -16.06
CA PRO A 112 19.94 -24.11 -16.25
C PRO A 112 21.27 -23.40 -16.35
N GLY A 113 22.10 -23.55 -15.31
CA GLY A 113 23.54 -23.43 -15.47
C GLY A 113 23.87 -24.16 -16.77
N CYS A 114 24.30 -23.38 -17.76
CA CYS A 114 24.56 -23.82 -19.11
C CYS A 114 25.79 -24.73 -19.08
N GLY A 115 25.62 -25.93 -18.53
CA GLY A 115 26.57 -27.02 -18.56
C GLY A 115 26.43 -27.72 -19.90
N ARG A 116 26.80 -27.01 -20.98
CA ARG A 116 27.05 -27.64 -22.27
C ARG A 116 28.56 -27.66 -22.55
N CYS A 117 29.08 -28.87 -22.39
CA CYS A 117 30.14 -29.51 -23.18
C CYS A 117 31.57 -29.00 -23.00
N ARG A 118 32.42 -29.73 -22.27
CA ARG A 118 33.32 -30.77 -22.81
C ARG A 118 34.00 -31.56 -21.71
#